data_AF-A0A1Y5P8I3-F1
#
_entry.id   AF-A0A1Y5P8I3-F1
#
_cell.length_a   1.000
_cell.length_b   1.000
_cell.length_c   1.000
_cell.angle_alpha   90.00
_cell.angle_beta   90.00
_cell.angle_gamma   90.00
#
_symmetry.space_group_name_H-M   'P 1'
#
loop_
_entity.id
_entity.type
_entity.pdbx_description
1 polymer ?
#
loop_
_entity_poly.entity_id
_entity_poly.type
_entity_poly.pdbx_seq_one_letter_code
_entity_poly.pdbx_strand_id
1 'polypeptide(L)'
;MGNLFAGPHLWILLIVILLLFGAAKLPALAKSMGQSARIFKGEMKAMKQDDVAAGTASTVENEASPTVAPTAPADPTPGPTGSDTARP
;
A
#
# COMPACT_ATOMS: atom_id res chain seq x y z
N MET A 1 25.51 19.22 30.13
CA MET A 1 24.41 18.27 29.86
C MET A 1 24.26 18.15 28.35
N GLY A 2 24.46 16.95 27.82
CA GLY A 2 24.97 16.68 26.47
C GLY A 2 24.04 17.00 25.30
N ASN A 3 24.63 17.59 24.27
CA ASN A 3 24.07 17.72 22.92
C ASN A 3 24.20 16.38 22.17
N LEU A 4 23.61 15.31 22.69
CA LEU A 4 23.68 13.95 22.12
C LEU A 4 22.88 13.82 20.82
N PHE A 5 21.92 14.71 20.60
CA PHE A 5 20.97 14.64 19.48
C PHE A 5 21.21 15.69 18.39
N ALA A 6 22.17 16.61 18.57
CA ALA A 6 22.34 17.79 17.71
C ALA A 6 23.69 17.86 16.97
N GLY A 7 24.49 16.79 16.99
CA GLY A 7 25.82 16.76 16.37
C GLY A 7 26.01 15.63 15.33
N PRO A 8 27.21 15.52 14.70
CA PRO A 8 27.54 14.50 13.69
C PRO A 8 27.43 13.03 14.19
N HIS A 9 27.10 12.83 15.46
CA HIS A 9 26.83 11.52 16.06
C HIS A 9 25.60 10.85 15.44
N LEU A 10 24.57 11.62 15.04
CA LEU A 10 23.40 11.05 14.38
C LEU A 10 23.76 10.48 13.00
N TRP A 11 24.65 11.15 12.26
CA TRP A 11 25.18 10.66 10.99
C TRP A 11 26.01 9.39 11.17
N ILE A 12 26.84 9.32 12.22
CA ILE A 12 27.60 8.11 12.56
C ILE A 12 26.67 6.94 12.86
N LEU A 13 25.63 7.14 13.66
CA LEU A 13 24.65 6.08 13.96
C LEU A 13 23.91 5.63 12.70
N LEU A 14 23.51 6.56 11.83
CA LEU A 14 22.87 6.24 10.57
C LEU A 14 23.79 5.39 9.67
N ILE A 15 25.08 5.75 9.58
CA ILE A 15 26.08 4.99 8.83
C ILE A 15 26.22 3.58 9.40
N VAL A 16 26.34 3.42 10.72
CA VAL A 16 26.45 2.11 11.37
C VAL A 16 25.23 1.22 11.07
N ILE A 17 24.03 1.78 11.13
CA ILE A 17 22.80 1.05 10.79
C ILE A 17 22.80 0.67 9.29
N LEU A 18 23.26 1.56 8.42
CA LEU A 18 23.37 1.29 6.98
C LEU A 18 24.41 0.20 6.67
N LEU A 19 25.48 0.09 7.45
CA LEU A 19 26.47 -0.98 7.33
C LEU A 19 25.90 -2.34 7.79
N LEU A 20 25.12 -2.36 8.88
CA LEU A 20 24.54 -3.59 9.41
C LEU A 20 23.37 -4.12 8.57
N PHE A 21 22.46 -3.23 8.18
CA PHE A 21 21.24 -3.59 7.49
C PHE A 21 21.38 -3.48 5.95
N GLY A 22 22.25 -2.61 5.46
CA GLY A 22 22.40 -2.30 4.04
C GLY A 22 21.46 -1.20 3.55
N ALA A 23 21.88 -0.46 2.52
CA ALA A 23 21.12 0.67 1.96
C ALA A 23 19.73 0.30 1.43
N ALA A 24 19.54 -0.94 0.96
CA ALA A 24 18.25 -1.41 0.42
C ALA A 24 17.26 -1.87 1.50
N LYS A 25 17.73 -2.23 2.71
CA LYS A 25 16.86 -2.83 3.76
C LYS A 25 16.23 -1.79 4.67
N LEU A 26 16.88 -0.66 4.93
CA LEU A 26 16.27 0.46 5.65
C LEU A 26 14.98 0.98 4.97
N PRO A 27 14.96 1.32 3.67
CA PRO A 27 13.74 1.80 3.02
C PRO A 27 12.66 0.72 2.95
N ALA A 28 13.03 -0.55 2.78
CA ALA A 28 12.09 -1.66 2.78
C ALA A 28 11.40 -1.84 4.15
N LEU A 29 12.17 -1.81 5.24
CA LEU A 29 11.64 -1.88 6.60
C LEU A 29 10.79 -0.66 6.95
N ALA A 30 11.24 0.54 6.60
CA ALA A 30 10.48 1.78 6.80
C ALA A 30 9.16 1.76 6.03
N LYS A 31 9.14 1.25 4.79
CA LYS A 31 7.91 1.14 3.98
C LYS A 31 6.91 0.16 4.61
N SER A 32 7.36 -1.01 5.06
CA SER A 32 6.50 -2.00 5.72
C SER A 32 5.99 -1.49 7.08
N MET A 33 6.86 -0.94 7.93
CA MET A 33 6.45 -0.37 9.22
C MET A 33 5.54 0.84 9.05
N GLY A 34 5.79 1.68 8.04
CA GLY A 34 4.96 2.85 7.73
C GLY A 34 3.56 2.48 7.28
N GLN A 35 3.40 1.39 6.52
CA GLN A 35 2.08 0.87 6.15
C GLN A 35 1.29 0.40 7.39
N SER A 36 1.90 -0.39 8.28
CA SER A 36 1.26 -0.83 9.53
C SER A 36 0.91 0.34 10.44
N ALA A 37 1.82 1.32 10.58
CA ALA A 37 1.59 2.52 11.38
C ALA A 37 0.48 3.41 10.81
N ARG A 38 0.32 3.48 9.48
CA ARG A 38 -0.76 4.24 8.83
C ARG A 38 -2.13 3.63 9.12
N ILE A 39 -2.25 2.31 9.04
CA ILE A 39 -3.50 1.58 9.35
C ILE A 39 -3.84 1.80 10.82
N PHE A 40 -2.89 1.53 11.72
CA PHE A 40 -3.07 1.74 13.16
C PHE A 40 -3.44 3.19 13.50
N LYS A 41 -2.82 4.18 12.85
CA LYS A 41 -3.15 5.60 13.07
C LYS A 41 -4.52 5.98 12.54
N GLY A 42 -4.97 5.37 11.44
CA GLY A 42 -6.32 5.53 10.89
C GLY A 42 -7.38 5.02 11.85
N GLU A 43 -7.21 3.79 12.33
CA GLU A 43 -8.11 3.17 13.32
C GLU A 43 -8.11 3.94 14.65
N MET A 44 -6.93 4.30 15.16
CA MET A 44 -6.82 5.10 16.39
C MET A 44 -7.44 6.49 16.24
N LYS A 45 -7.40 7.08 15.02
CA LYS A 45 -8.04 8.37 14.75
C LYS A 45 -9.55 8.23 14.68
N ALA A 46 -10.08 7.17 14.06
CA ALA A 46 -11.50 6.86 14.07
C ALA A 46 -12.03 6.72 15.51
N MET A 47 -11.34 5.95 16.36
CA MET A 47 -11.72 5.81 17.78
C MET A 47 -11.75 7.15 18.53
N LYS A 48 -10.72 7.98 18.33
CA LYS A 48 -10.66 9.32 18.96
C LYS A 48 -11.68 10.30 18.39
N GLN A 49 -12.08 10.09 17.15
CA GLN A 49 -13.03 10.93 16.45
C GLN A 49 -14.46 10.49 16.77
N ASP A 50 -14.72 9.21 17.03
CA ASP A 50 -16.00 8.68 17.52
C ASP A 50 -16.28 9.14 18.97
N ASP A 51 -15.25 9.25 19.82
CA ASP A 51 -15.35 9.88 21.15
C ASP A 51 -15.73 11.39 21.08
N VAL A 52 -15.43 12.08 19.98
CA VAL A 52 -15.76 13.51 19.76
C VAL A 52 -17.02 13.68 18.89
N ALA A 53 -17.33 12.74 18.01
CA ALA A 53 -18.40 12.76 17.02
C ALA A 53 -19.69 12.09 17.49
N ALA A 54 -19.74 11.55 18.71
CA ALA A 54 -21.01 11.31 19.40
C ALA A 54 -21.89 12.59 19.50
N GLY A 55 -21.36 13.78 19.18
CA GLY A 55 -22.10 15.03 19.03
C GLY A 55 -22.39 15.51 17.60
N THR A 56 -21.90 14.91 16.51
CA THR A 56 -22.20 15.38 15.14
C THR A 56 -21.99 14.25 14.12
N ALA A 57 -23.06 13.55 13.80
CA ALA A 57 -23.10 12.58 12.72
C ALA A 57 -22.93 13.24 11.34
N SER A 58 -22.27 12.51 10.45
CA SER A 58 -22.31 12.61 8.99
C SER A 58 -21.63 13.84 8.35
N THR A 59 -20.46 13.60 7.77
CA THR A 59 -20.12 14.19 6.46
C THR A 59 -19.45 13.13 5.61
N VAL A 60 -20.15 12.85 4.52
CA VAL A 60 -19.80 12.08 3.33
C VAL A 60 -18.42 12.48 2.80
N GLU A 61 -17.59 11.50 2.42
CA GLU A 61 -16.77 11.59 1.20
C GLU A 61 -16.31 10.18 0.81
N ASN A 62 -17.18 9.49 0.06
CA ASN A 62 -16.83 8.35 -0.76
C ASN A 62 -16.30 8.89 -2.10
N GLU A 63 -14.98 8.95 -2.27
CA GLU A 63 -14.30 9.28 -3.52
C GLU A 63 -13.20 8.24 -3.80
N ALA A 64 -13.14 7.81 -5.07
CA ALA A 64 -12.23 6.85 -5.70
C ALA A 64 -12.56 5.35 -5.56
N SER A 65 -13.71 4.94 -6.10
CA SER A 65 -13.84 3.62 -6.75
C SER A 65 -13.28 3.74 -8.17
N PRO A 66 -12.19 3.03 -8.55
CA PRO A 66 -11.89 2.87 -9.96
C PRO A 66 -12.90 1.86 -10.52
N THR A 67 -13.91 2.38 -11.21
CA THR A 67 -14.67 1.65 -12.21
C THR A 67 -13.69 1.14 -13.28
N VAL A 68 -13.17 -0.08 -13.12
CA VAL A 68 -12.70 -0.88 -14.24
C VAL A 68 -13.95 -1.57 -14.79
N ALA A 69 -14.47 -1.01 -15.88
CA ALA A 69 -15.59 -1.57 -16.61
C ALA A 69 -15.29 -3.03 -17.02
N PRO A 70 -16.19 -3.99 -16.78
CA PRO A 70 -16.17 -5.24 -17.51
C PRO A 70 -16.69 -4.95 -18.92
N THR A 71 -15.77 -4.72 -19.85
CA THR A 71 -16.09 -4.77 -21.29
C THR A 71 -16.37 -6.22 -21.65
N ALA A 72 -17.62 -6.66 -21.52
CA ALA A 72 -18.17 -7.72 -22.36
C ALA A 72 -18.63 -7.09 -23.69
N PRO A 73 -18.82 -7.83 -24.81
CA PRO A 73 -18.34 -9.15 -25.23
C PRO A 73 -17.69 -9.09 -26.64
N ALA A 74 -16.63 -9.85 -26.90
CA ALA A 74 -16.11 -10.05 -28.26
C ALA A 74 -16.09 -11.55 -28.59
N ASP A 75 -17.23 -12.02 -29.09
CA ASP A 75 -17.27 -13.15 -30.03
C ASP A 75 -17.94 -12.57 -31.28
N PRO A 76 -17.24 -12.54 -32.42
CA PRO A 76 -17.34 -13.69 -33.32
C PRO A 76 -16.03 -13.97 -34.06
N THR A 77 -15.64 -15.25 -34.20
CA THR A 77 -15.40 -15.87 -35.52
C THR A 77 -15.09 -17.36 -35.33
N PRO A 78 -16.00 -18.27 -35.75
CA PRO A 78 -15.67 -19.66 -36.00
C PRO A 78 -14.64 -19.73 -37.13
N GLY A 79 -13.40 -20.09 -36.80
CA GLY A 79 -12.37 -20.38 -37.79
C GLY A 79 -12.75 -21.61 -38.64
N PRO A 80 -12.46 -21.59 -39.95
CA PRO A 80 -13.03 -22.52 -40.93
C PRO A 80 -12.55 -23.96 -40.75
N THR A 81 -13.47 -24.86 -41.06
CA THR A 81 -13.34 -26.30 -41.34
C THR A 81 -12.02 -26.69 -42.01
N GLY A 82 -11.33 -27.71 -41.49
CA GLY A 82 -10.26 -28.37 -42.24
C GLY A 82 -9.28 -29.23 -41.45
N SER A 83 -9.69 -30.42 -41.02
CA SER A 83 -8.84 -31.63 -41.04
C SER A 83 -9.68 -32.86 -40.73
N ASP A 84 -10.30 -33.34 -41.80
CA ASP A 84 -10.53 -34.76 -42.05
C ASP A 84 -9.28 -35.57 -41.62
N THR A 85 -9.40 -36.35 -40.55
CA THR A 85 -8.46 -37.42 -40.21
C THR A 85 -9.31 -38.67 -40.03
N ALA A 86 -9.61 -39.24 -41.19
CA ALA A 86 -10.27 -40.50 -41.39
C ALA A 86 -9.50 -41.65 -40.72
N ARG A 87 -10.24 -42.40 -39.90
CA ARG A 87 -10.33 -43.86 -39.82
C ARG A 87 -9.59 -44.63 -40.93
N PRO A 88 -8.79 -45.65 -40.57
CA PRO A 88 -9.25 -47.04 -40.72
C PRO A 88 -9.53 -47.75 -39.38
#